data_AF-A0A7X3ZF17-F1
#
_entry.id   AF-A0A7X3ZF17-F1
#
_cell.length_a   1.000
_cell.length_b   1.000
_cell.length_c   1.000
_cell.angle_alpha   90.00
_cell.angle_beta   90.00
_cell.angle_gamma   90.00
#
_symmetry.space_group_name_H-M   'P 1'
#
loop_
_entity.id
_entity.type
_entity.pdbx_description
1 polymer ?
#
loop_
_entity_poly.entity_id
_entity_poly.type
_entity_poly.pdbx_seq_one_letter_code
_entity_poly.pdbx_strand_id
1 'polypeptide(L)'
;MSASQFEFLGLSHIAAMGVTLVLPILLTIVVKRLNSAKATQAICGAFAAVLLLNEILPWGHRLAMVGAYEFVRWYLPLHVCSITVFAVAAALIFRWQTAYEIAYFWGLAGAPNAVVTPPLIADEPAYRDV
;
A
#
# COMPACT_ATOMS: atom_id res chain seq x y z
N MET A 1 -16.48 22.21 5.34
CA MET A 1 -16.47 20.74 5.38
C MET A 1 -15.61 20.37 6.58
N SER A 2 -16.22 19.85 7.66
CA SER A 2 -15.49 19.52 8.90
C SER A 2 -14.52 18.38 8.61
N ALA A 3 -13.23 18.70 8.48
CA ALA A 3 -12.19 17.69 8.45
C ALA A 3 -12.23 16.96 9.81
N SER A 4 -12.72 15.71 9.81
CA SER A 4 -12.62 14.84 10.96
C SER A 4 -11.16 14.78 11.37
N GLN A 5 -10.84 15.24 12.59
CA GLN A 5 -9.51 15.08 13.15
C GLN A 5 -9.18 13.58 13.11
N PHE A 6 -8.00 13.23 12.61
CA PHE A 6 -7.53 11.86 12.63
C PHE A 6 -7.30 11.47 14.09
N GLU A 7 -8.32 10.88 14.70
CA GLU A 7 -8.18 10.23 15.99
C GLU A 7 -7.34 8.96 15.77
N PHE A 8 -6.14 8.95 16.35
CA PHE A 8 -5.29 7.77 16.37
C PHE A 8 -6.08 6.62 17.03
N LEU A 9 -6.31 5.53 16.29
CA LEU A 9 -7.18 4.39 16.65
C LEU A 9 -8.68 4.70 16.78
N GLY A 10 -9.17 5.79 16.18
CA GLY A 10 -10.60 6.04 16.05
C GLY A 10 -11.33 4.93 15.30
N LEU A 11 -12.66 4.90 15.40
CA LEU A 11 -13.51 3.85 14.81
C LEU A 11 -13.24 3.65 13.31
N SER A 12 -12.97 4.74 12.58
CA SER A 12 -12.63 4.72 11.16
C SER A 12 -11.29 4.04 10.86
N HIS A 13 -10.28 4.23 11.71
CA HIS A 13 -8.96 3.60 11.55
C HIS A 13 -9.04 2.10 11.80
N ILE A 14 -9.71 1.69 12.88
CA ILE A 14 -9.93 0.27 13.20
C ILE A 14 -10.74 -0.41 12.09
N ALA A 15 -11.81 0.25 11.61
CA ALA A 15 -12.60 -0.26 10.50
C ALA A 15 -11.75 -0.43 9.23
N ALA A 16 -10.90 0.55 8.90
CA ALA A 16 -9.99 0.46 7.76
C ALA A 16 -9.01 -0.71 7.91
N MET A 17 -8.36 -0.88 9.06
CA MET A 17 -7.47 -2.01 9.32
C MET A 17 -8.19 -3.36 9.20
N GLY A 18 -9.41 -3.45 9.74
CA GLY A 18 -10.24 -4.64 9.63
C GLY A 18 -10.56 -4.99 8.18
N VAL A 19 -10.96 -4.01 7.36
CA VAL A 19 -11.22 -4.20 5.93
C VAL A 19 -9.95 -4.64 5.20
N THR A 20 -8.80 -4.02 5.49
CA THR A 20 -7.52 -4.37 4.86
C THR A 20 -7.10 -5.82 5.15
N LEU A 21 -7.45 -6.38 6.31
CA LEU A 21 -7.18 -7.78 6.65
C LEU A 21 -8.23 -8.74 6.07
N VAL A 22 -9.51 -8.37 6.14
CA VAL A 22 -10.62 -9.25 5.72
C VAL A 22 -10.71 -9.38 4.21
N LEU A 23 -10.48 -8.29 3.46
CA LEU A 23 -10.58 -8.26 2.01
C LEU A 23 -9.69 -9.31 1.30
N PRO A 24 -8.37 -9.43 1.57
CA PRO A 24 -7.53 -10.44 0.92
C PRO A 24 -7.91 -11.86 1.32
N ILE A 25 -8.40 -12.09 2.55
CA ILE A 25 -8.88 -13.40 3.00
C ILE A 25 -10.12 -13.81 2.20
N LEU A 26 -11.11 -12.92 2.08
CA LEU A 26 -12.31 -13.16 1.29
C LEU A 26 -11.97 -13.40 -0.18
N LEU A 27 -11.09 -12.59 -0.75
CA LEU A 27 -10.63 -12.75 -2.14
C LEU A 27 -10.01 -14.14 -2.34
N THR A 28 -9.17 -14.59 -1.42
CA THR A 28 -8.53 -15.92 -1.47
C THR A 28 -9.56 -17.05 -1.41
N ILE A 29 -10.58 -16.92 -0.56
CA ILE A 29 -11.66 -17.91 -0.44
C ILE A 29 -12.49 -17.95 -1.74
N VAL A 30 -12.86 -16.79 -2.29
CA VAL A 30 -13.64 -16.68 -3.53
C VAL A 30 -12.86 -17.31 -4.70
N VAL A 31 -11.59 -16.96 -4.85
CA VAL A 31 -10.72 -17.51 -5.91
C VAL A 31 -10.59 -19.03 -5.79
N LYS A 32 -10.42 -19.56 -4.57
CA LYS A 32 -10.39 -21.01 -4.34
C LYS A 32 -11.71 -21.70 -4.72
N ARG A 33 -12.84 -21.04 -4.48
CA ARG A 33 -14.17 -21.59 -4.80
C ARG A 33 -14.52 -21.55 -6.28
N LEU A 34 -14.01 -20.58 -7.04
CA LEU A 34 -14.30 -20.46 -8.48
C LEU A 34 -13.76 -21.65 -9.31
N ASN A 35 -12.80 -22.41 -8.78
CA ASN A 35 -12.22 -23.64 -9.37
C ASN A 35 -11.86 -23.54 -10.87
N SER A 36 -11.62 -22.31 -11.36
CA SER A 36 -11.42 -21.99 -12.76
C SER A 36 -10.13 -21.20 -12.91
N ALA A 37 -9.14 -21.80 -13.57
CA ALA A 37 -7.81 -21.20 -13.74
C ALA A 37 -7.87 -19.85 -14.45
N LYS A 38 -8.74 -19.69 -15.45
CA LYS A 38 -8.90 -18.43 -16.20
C LYS A 38 -9.48 -17.31 -15.34
N ALA A 39 -10.49 -17.61 -14.52
CA ALA A 39 -11.10 -16.61 -13.64
C ALA A 39 -10.13 -16.19 -12.53
N THR A 40 -9.38 -17.14 -11.97
CA THR A 40 -8.30 -16.85 -11.00
C THR A 40 -7.25 -15.93 -11.60
N GLN A 41 -6.78 -16.21 -12.82
CA GLN A 41 -5.80 -15.36 -13.50
C GLN A 41 -6.36 -13.96 -13.80
N ALA A 42 -7.63 -13.86 -14.21
CA ALA A 42 -8.27 -12.57 -14.45
C ALA A 42 -8.39 -11.74 -13.17
N ILE A 43 -8.76 -12.36 -12.04
CA ILE A 43 -8.85 -11.68 -10.74
C ILE A 43 -7.46 -11.23 -10.28
N CYS A 44 -6.45 -12.09 -10.36
CA CYS A 44 -5.08 -11.72 -10.00
C CYS A 44 -4.54 -10.59 -10.89
N GLY A 45 -4.79 -10.66 -12.21
CA GLY A 45 -4.40 -9.62 -13.16
C GLY A 45 -5.10 -8.29 -12.89
N ALA A 46 -6.41 -8.32 -12.61
CA ALA A 46 -7.18 -7.12 -12.26
C ALA A 46 -6.67 -6.51 -10.94
N PHE A 47 -6.39 -7.34 -9.93
CA PHE A 47 -5.86 -6.86 -8.65
C PHE A 47 -4.48 -6.22 -8.82
N ALA A 48 -3.58 -6.87 -9.56
CA ALA A 48 -2.27 -6.32 -9.88
C ALA A 48 -2.38 -4.99 -10.66
N ALA A 49 -3.31 -4.89 -11.61
CA ALA A 49 -3.55 -3.65 -12.35
C ALA A 49 -4.05 -2.53 -11.44
N VAL A 50 -4.98 -2.80 -10.52
CA VAL A 50 -5.47 -1.82 -9.55
C VAL A 50 -4.35 -1.33 -8.63
N LEU A 51 -3.50 -2.24 -8.12
CA LEU A 51 -2.32 -1.91 -7.32
C LEU A 51 -1.35 -0.99 -8.07
N LEU A 52 -1.02 -1.32 -9.31
CA LEU A 52 -0.13 -0.51 -10.15
C LEU A 52 -0.73 0.85 -10.49
N LEU A 53 -2.03 0.92 -10.81
CA LEU A 53 -2.71 2.18 -11.08
C LEU A 53 -2.73 3.07 -9.84
N ASN A 54 -2.98 2.50 -8.66
CA ASN A 54 -2.97 3.24 -7.41
C ASN A 54 -1.60 3.87 -7.12
N GLU A 55 -0.51 3.18 -7.48
CA GLU A 55 0.85 3.71 -7.33
C GLU A 55 1.22 4.73 -8.42
N ILE A 56 0.87 4.45 -9.69
CA ILE A 56 1.31 5.26 -10.85
C ILE A 56 0.51 6.55 -11.02
N LEU A 57 -0.79 6.56 -10.73
CA LEU A 57 -1.65 7.75 -10.91
C LEU A 57 -1.17 8.97 -10.08
N PRO A 58 -0.84 8.82 -8.78
CA PRO A 58 -0.26 9.92 -8.00
C PRO A 58 1.10 10.38 -8.51
N TRP A 59 1.91 9.48 -9.08
CA TRP A 59 3.20 9.82 -9.67
C TRP A 59 3.01 10.71 -10.90
N GLY A 60 2.11 10.34 -11.82
CA GLY A 60 1.79 11.15 -12.99
C GLY A 60 1.26 12.54 -12.63
N HIS A 61 0.36 12.61 -11.65
CA HIS A 61 -0.15 13.89 -11.15
C HIS A 61 0.94 14.77 -10.52
N ARG A 62 1.82 14.19 -9.69
CA ARG A 62 2.93 14.93 -9.07
C ARG A 62 3.98 15.38 -10.08
N LEU A 63 4.29 14.53 -11.07
CA LEU A 63 5.23 14.88 -12.14
C LEU A 63 4.73 16.07 -12.96
N ALA A 64 3.42 16.13 -13.23
CA ALA A 64 2.81 17.25 -13.95
C ALA A 64 2.80 18.57 -13.16
N MET A 65 2.77 18.51 -11.82
CA MET A 65 2.68 19.70 -10.95
C MET A 65 4.05 20.29 -10.56
N VAL A 66 5.05 19.44 -10.30
CA VAL A 66 6.34 19.87 -9.67
C VAL A 66 7.52 19.79 -10.65
N GLY A 67 7.37 19.09 -11.78
CA GLY A 67 8.43 18.87 -12.76
C GLY A 67 9.43 17.76 -12.36
N ALA A 68 10.11 17.18 -13.35
CA ALA A 68 10.90 15.95 -13.19
C ALA A 68 12.09 16.08 -12.21
N TYR A 69 12.71 17.27 -12.11
CA TYR A 69 13.90 17.49 -11.30
C TYR A 69 13.59 17.51 -9.79
N GLU A 70 12.55 18.24 -9.38
CA GLU A 70 12.11 18.31 -7.98
C GLU A 70 11.39 17.02 -7.54
N PHE A 71 10.73 16.31 -8.46
CA PHE A 71 10.12 15.00 -8.19
C PHE A 71 11.16 13.96 -7.77
N VAL A 72 12.28 13.84 -8.49
CA VAL A 72 13.34 12.88 -8.14
C VAL A 72 14.03 13.27 -6.83
N ARG A 73 14.12 14.57 -6.53
CA ARG A 73 14.83 15.08 -5.36
C ARG A 73 14.05 14.94 -4.05
N TRP A 74 12.74 15.18 -4.06
CA TRP A 74 11.91 15.19 -2.85
C TRP A 74 10.98 13.98 -2.73
N TYR A 75 10.61 13.37 -3.85
CA TYR A 75 9.70 12.23 -3.90
C TYR A 75 10.41 10.95 -4.32
N LEU A 76 11.72 10.84 -4.00
CA LEU A 76 12.54 9.71 -4.43
C LEU A 76 11.82 8.39 -4.04
N PRO A 77 11.42 7.58 -5.03
CA PRO A 77 10.36 6.59 -4.90
C PRO A 77 10.85 5.25 -4.33
N LEU A 78 11.92 5.27 -3.55
CA LEU A 78 12.51 4.08 -2.93
C LEU A 78 11.90 3.78 -1.56
N HIS A 79 10.65 4.19 -1.34
CA HIS A 79 9.92 3.72 -0.19
C HIS A 79 9.67 2.21 -0.32
N VAL A 80 9.95 1.49 0.77
CA VAL A 80 9.82 0.03 0.84
C VAL A 80 8.39 -0.43 0.46
N CYS A 81 7.37 0.39 0.73
CA CYS A 81 5.99 0.15 0.29
C CYS A 81 5.85 0.06 -1.23
N SER A 82 6.36 1.04 -1.99
CA SER A 82 6.26 1.05 -3.45
C SER A 82 6.96 -0.17 -4.05
N ILE A 83 8.15 -0.51 -3.55
CA ILE A 83 8.91 -1.70 -3.99
C ILE A 83 8.12 -2.99 -3.70
N THR A 84 7.48 -3.05 -2.54
CA THR A 84 6.62 -4.18 -2.17
C THR A 84 5.42 -4.31 -3.12
N VAL A 85 4.77 -3.20 -3.49
CA VAL A 85 3.65 -3.21 -4.45
C VAL A 85 4.09 -3.78 -5.80
N PHE A 86 5.25 -3.37 -6.32
CA PHE A 86 5.80 -3.93 -7.55
C PHE A 86 6.15 -5.42 -7.41
N ALA A 87 6.73 -5.83 -6.27
CA ALA A 87 7.03 -7.24 -6.00
C ALA A 87 5.75 -8.10 -5.95
N VAL A 88 4.69 -7.61 -5.31
CA VAL A 88 3.37 -8.26 -5.27
C VAL A 88 2.80 -8.39 -6.69
N ALA A 89 2.80 -7.31 -7.47
CA ALA A 89 2.31 -7.34 -8.85
C ALA A 89 3.11 -8.35 -9.71
N ALA A 90 4.44 -8.37 -9.56
CA ALA A 90 5.31 -9.33 -10.25
C ALA A 90 5.03 -10.78 -9.79
N ALA A 91 4.82 -11.01 -8.49
CA ALA A 91 4.46 -12.32 -7.96
C ALA A 91 3.10 -12.80 -8.49
N LEU A 92 2.12 -11.90 -8.64
CA LEU A 92 0.80 -12.24 -9.19
C LEU A 92 0.84 -12.56 -10.69
N ILE A 93 1.64 -11.83 -11.48
CA ILE A 93 1.73 -11.98 -12.93
C ILE A 93 2.64 -13.16 -13.31
N PHE A 94 3.87 -13.16 -12.80
CA PHE A 94 4.90 -14.12 -13.20
C PHE A 94 4.92 -15.38 -12.34
N ARG A 95 4.23 -15.38 -11.19
CA ARG A 95 4.20 -16.51 -10.23
C ARG A 95 5.59 -16.91 -9.75
N TRP A 96 6.51 -15.95 -9.68
CA TRP A 96 7.88 -16.18 -9.24
C TRP A 96 7.98 -16.26 -7.72
N GLN A 97 8.60 -17.33 -7.23
CA GLN A 97 8.75 -17.59 -5.80
C GLN A 97 9.56 -16.49 -5.09
N THR A 98 10.64 -16.03 -5.71
CA THR A 98 11.49 -14.96 -5.13
C THR A 98 10.73 -13.63 -4.97
N ALA A 99 9.88 -13.27 -5.93
CA ALA A 99 9.05 -12.06 -5.83
C ALA A 99 8.03 -12.18 -4.68
N TYR A 100 7.48 -13.38 -4.48
CA TYR A 100 6.59 -13.68 -3.36
C TYR A 100 7.33 -13.58 -2.02
N GLU A 101 8.54 -14.12 -1.92
CA GLU A 101 9.36 -14.03 -0.70
C GLU A 101 9.69 -12.57 -0.35
N ILE A 102 10.09 -11.76 -1.34
CA ILE A 102 10.36 -10.33 -1.13
C ILE A 102 9.08 -9.61 -0.66
N ALA A 103 7.96 -9.84 -1.32
CA ALA A 103 6.68 -9.25 -0.93
C ALA A 103 6.24 -9.69 0.48
N TYR A 104 6.48 -10.95 0.84
CA TYR A 104 6.19 -11.49 2.17
C TYR A 104 7.06 -10.84 3.23
N PHE A 105 8.39 -10.82 3.06
CA PHE A 105 9.27 -10.24 4.05
C PHE A 105 9.11 -8.73 4.17
N TRP A 106 9.03 -8.00 3.05
CA TRP A 106 9.02 -6.54 3.10
C TRP A 106 7.62 -5.96 3.26
N GLY A 107 6.61 -6.60 2.66
CA GLY A 107 5.22 -6.16 2.79
C GLY A 107 4.58 -6.55 4.10
N LEU A 108 4.70 -7.82 4.49
CA LEU A 108 4.05 -8.30 5.71
C LEU A 108 4.82 -7.90 6.97
N ALA A 109 6.15 -7.78 6.94
CA ALA A 109 6.89 -7.30 8.11
C ALA A 109 6.99 -5.77 8.15
N GLY A 110 7.09 -5.09 7.01
CA GLY A 110 7.27 -3.64 6.96
C GLY A 110 6.01 -2.84 7.26
N ALA A 111 4.88 -3.20 6.65
CA ALA A 111 3.64 -2.41 6.80
C ALA A 111 3.08 -2.40 8.24
N PRO A 112 3.04 -3.52 8.98
CA PRO A 112 2.59 -3.51 10.37
C PRO A 112 3.53 -2.75 11.30
N ASN A 113 4.85 -2.82 11.06
CA ASN A 113 5.83 -2.07 11.86
C ASN A 113 5.66 -0.55 11.71
N ALA A 114 5.29 -0.05 10.52
CA ALA A 114 5.00 1.37 10.31
C ALA A 114 3.72 1.84 11.02
N VAL A 115 2.75 0.94 11.24
CA VAL A 115 1.53 1.24 12.02
C VAL A 115 1.83 1.22 13.53
N VAL A 116 2.64 0.26 13.99
CA VAL A 116 3.00 0.10 15.41
C VAL A 116 4.00 1.16 15.88
N THR A 117 4.94 1.54 15.01
CA THR A 117 5.96 2.57 15.28
C THR A 117 5.69 3.79 14.39
N PRO A 118 4.67 4.61 14.70
CA PRO A 118 4.46 5.83 13.95
C PRO A 118 5.70 6.72 14.05
N PRO A 119 6.00 7.52 13.01
CA PRO A 119 7.11 8.46 13.08
C PRO A 119 6.89 9.41 14.27
N LEU A 120 7.92 9.55 15.11
CA LEU A 120 8.00 10.40 16.31
C LEU A 120 7.84 11.92 16.03
N ILE A 121 7.45 12.31 14.83
CA ILE A 121 7.33 13.71 14.38
C ILE A 121 6.00 14.33 14.86
N ALA A 122 5.06 13.53 15.37
CA ALA A 122 3.82 14.02 15.98
C ALA A 122 3.98 14.45 17.46
N ASP A 123 5.22 14.40 17.98
CA ASP A 123 5.54 14.69 19.38
C ASP A 123 6.38 15.96 19.52
N GLU A 124 6.34 16.89 18.56
CA GLU A 124 6.83 18.24 18.85
C GLU A 124 5.77 18.94 19.72
N PRO A 125 5.97 19.08 21.06
CA PRO A 125 5.19 20.07 21.77
C PRO A 125 5.49 21.41 21.11
N ALA A 126 4.45 22.16 20.75
CA ALA A 126 4.59 23.57 20.41
C ALA A 126 5.62 24.19 21.35
N TYR A 127 6.78 24.58 20.81
CA TYR A 127 7.81 25.27 21.56
C TYR A 127 7.12 26.46 22.21
N ARG A 128 6.98 26.39 23.54
CA ARG A 128 6.35 27.42 24.36
C ARG A 128 6.96 28.76 23.98
N ASP A 129 6.08 29.72 23.69
CA ASP A 129 6.39 31.14 23.77
C ASP A 129 7.08 31.44 25.11
N VAL A 130 8.37 31.78 25.06
CA VAL A 130 9.08 32.61 26.03
C VAL A 130 10.02 33.55 25.29
#